data_AF-A0A939KWA5-F1
#
_entry.id   AF-A0A939KWA5-F1
#
_cell.length_a   1.000
_cell.length_b   1.000
_cell.length_c   1.000
_cell.angle_alpha   90.00
_cell.angle_beta   90.00
_cell.angle_gamma   90.00
#
_symmetry.space_group_name_H-M   'P 1'
#
loop_
_entity.id
_entity.type
_entity.pdbx_description
1 polymer ?
#
loop_
_entity_poly.entity_id
_entity_poly.type
_entity_poly.pdbx_seq_one_letter_code
_entity_poly.pdbx_strand_id
1 'polypeptide(L)' 'MNLLKSRVNRLIEHLSDRELESVWTILEKSYYDFYVLREIQEAKEALQPGDSLTREEAIRFLRSA' A
#
# COMPACT_ATOMS: atom_id res chain seq x y z
N MET A 1 20.89 -7.75 15.71
CA MET A 1 19.85 -6.91 16.35
C MET A 1 19.59 -5.71 15.45
N ASN A 2 18.37 -5.56 14.92
CA ASN A 2 18.07 -4.51 13.94
C ASN A 2 18.11 -3.12 14.62
N LEU A 3 19.05 -2.26 14.21
CA LEU A 3 19.29 -0.94 14.81
C LEU A 3 18.04 -0.05 14.77
N LEU A 4 17.27 -0.11 13.68
CA LEU A 4 16.00 0.62 13.57
C LEU A 4 15.00 0.15 14.63
N LYS A 5 14.84 -1.17 14.78
CA LYS A 5 13.94 -1.75 15.80
C LYS A 5 14.34 -1.29 17.21
N SER A 6 15.64 -1.23 17.51
CA SER A 6 16.15 -0.74 18.79
C SER A 6 15.94 0.77 19.02
N ARG A 7 15.88 1.57 17.95
CA ARG A 7 15.64 3.01 18.03
C ARG A 7 14.16 3.31 18.19
N VAL A 8 13.30 2.59 17.46
CA VAL A 8 11.84 2.72 17.58
C VAL A 8 11.36 2.34 18.98
N ASN A 9 11.84 1.22 19.53
CA ASN A 9 11.47 0.82 20.89
C ASN A 9 11.84 1.88 21.93
N ARG A 10 13.07 2.43 21.84
CA ARG A 10 13.48 3.53 22.72
C ARG A 10 12.62 4.76 22.55
N LEU A 11 12.22 5.13 21.33
CA LEU A 11 11.34 6.27 21.11
C LEU A 11 9.96 6.05 21.73
N ILE A 12 9.40 4.84 21.61
CA ILE A 12 8.12 4.46 22.23
C ILE A 12 8.19 4.60 23.75
N GLU A 13 9.30 4.18 24.37
CA GLU A 13 9.50 4.28 25.83
C GLU A 13 9.51 5.72 26.36
N HIS A 14 9.72 6.72 25.50
CA HIS A 14 9.78 8.14 25.90
C HIS A 14 8.49 8.91 25.60
N LEU A 15 7.48 8.26 25.01
CA LEU A 15 6.19 8.88 24.67
C LEU A 15 5.15 8.53 25.72
N SER A 16 4.31 9.50 26.09
CA SER A 16 3.11 9.23 26.87
C SER A 16 2.07 8.46 26.05
N ASP A 17 1.13 7.79 26.71
CA ASP A 17 0.05 7.04 26.05
C ASP A 17 -0.74 7.90 25.04
N ARG A 18 -0.97 9.17 25.37
CA ARG A 18 -1.67 10.12 24.50
C ARG A 18 -0.86 10.46 23.25
N GLU A 19 0.45 10.63 23.38
CA GLU A 19 1.33 10.87 22.26
C GLU A 19 1.47 9.62 21.39
N LEU A 20 1.53 8.43 22.00
CA LEU A 20 1.51 7.16 21.30
C LEU A 20 0.23 6.98 20.48
N GLU A 21 -0.94 7.29 21.04
CA GLU A 21 -2.22 7.22 20.33
C GLU A 21 -2.26 8.19 19.13
N SER A 22 -1.75 9.42 19.31
CA SER A 22 -1.65 10.39 18.23
C SER A 22 -0.69 9.95 17.13
N VAL A 23 0.47 9.42 17.49
CA VAL A 23 1.47 8.91 16.55
C VAL A 23 0.94 7.69 15.81
N TRP A 24 0.28 6.78 16.51
CA TRP A 24 -0.36 5.60 15.93
C TRP A 24 -1.38 5.99 14.86
N THR A 25 -2.26 6.95 15.15
CA THR A 25 -3.27 7.43 14.20
C THR A 25 -2.65 7.98 12.90
N ILE A 26 -1.51 8.66 13.01
CA ILE A 26 -0.79 9.21 11.84
C ILE A 26 -0.09 8.09 11.07
N LEU A 27 0.60 7.20 11.77
CA LEU A 27 1.34 6.08 11.17
C LEU A 27 0.40 5.11 10.46
N GLU A 28 -0.74 4.79 11.05
CA GLU A 28 -1.73 3.87 10.48
C GLU A 28 -2.24 4.38 9.14
N LYS A 29 -2.67 5.65 9.07
CA LYS A 29 -3.12 6.28 7.81
C LYS A 29 -2.02 6.28 6.76
N SER A 30 -0.81 6.70 7.16
CA SER A 30 0.35 6.75 6.27
C SER A 30 0.72 5.37 5.74
N TYR A 31 0.60 4.33 6.58
CA TYR A 31 0.86 2.95 6.19
C TYR A 31 -0.15 2.46 5.15
N TYR A 32 -1.45 2.70 5.36
CA TYR A 32 -2.46 2.31 4.39
C TYR A 32 -2.32 3.06 3.06
N ASP A 33 -2.08 4.36 3.09
CA ASP A 33 -1.83 5.15 1.88
C ASP A 33 -0.65 4.60 1.10
N PHE A 34 0.47 4.33 1.79
CA PHE A 34 1.66 3.77 1.17
C PHE A 34 1.42 2.35 0.62
N TYR A 35 0.73 1.51 1.39
CA TYR A 35 0.40 0.15 0.97
C TYR A 35 -0.42 0.16 -0.32
N VAL A 36 -1.52 0.90 -0.36
CA VAL A 36 -2.39 0.99 -1.54
C VAL A 36 -1.62 1.53 -2.75
N LEU A 37 -0.81 2.57 -2.57
CA LEU A 37 0.01 3.12 -3.67
C LEU A 37 1.02 2.09 -4.20
N ARG A 38 1.66 1.33 -3.31
CA ARG A 38 2.58 0.26 -3.71
C ARG A 38 1.84 -0.82 -4.50
N GLU A 39 0.73 -1.33 -4.00
CA GLU A 39 -0.04 -2.37 -4.70
C GLU A 39 -0.55 -1.88 -6.07
N ILE A 40 -0.97 -0.62 -6.19
CA ILE A 40 -1.35 -0.03 -7.48
C ILE A 40 -0.16 0.01 -8.43
N GLN A 41 1.02 0.39 -7.94
CA GLN A 41 2.23 0.44 -8.75
C GLN A 41 2.65 -0.95 -9.22
N GLU A 42 2.65 -1.94 -8.31
CA GLU A 42 2.94 -3.33 -8.64
C GLU A 42 1.94 -3.90 -9.66
N ALA A 43 0.64 -3.60 -9.49
CA ALA A 43 -0.39 -3.99 -10.45
C ALA A 43 -0.16 -3.35 -11.83
N LYS A 44 0.25 -2.07 -11.89
CA LYS A 44 0.57 -1.40 -13.16
C LYS A 44 1.80 -1.97 -13.84
N GLU A 45 2.80 -2.40 -13.06
CA GLU A 45 4.01 -3.05 -13.61
C GLU A 45 3.71 -4.47 -14.10
N ALA A 46 2.82 -5.19 -13.39
CA ALA A 46 2.42 -6.54 -13.73
C ALA A 46 1.39 -6.61 -14.87
N LEU A 47 0.62 -5.53 -15.13
CA LEU A 47 -0.44 -5.49 -16.14
C LEU A 47 -0.05 -4.56 -17.28
N GLN A 48 0.20 -5.12 -18.46
CA GLN A 48 0.32 -4.37 -19.70
C GLN A 48 -1.06 -4.07 -20.32
N PRO A 49 -1.21 -2.98 -21.10
CA PRO A 49 -2.37 -2.77 -21.95
C PRO A 49 -2.53 -3.94 -22.94
N GLY A 50 -3.42 -4.88 -22.62
CA GLY A 50 -3.59 -6.16 -23.33
C GLY A 50 -3.75 -7.38 -22.40
N ASP A 51 -3.35 -7.26 -21.13
CA ASP A 51 -3.45 -8.38 -20.17
C ASP A 51 -4.86 -8.57 -19.59
N SER A 52 -5.73 -7.54 -19.67
CA SER A 52 -7.12 -7.66 -19.22
C SER A 52 -7.99 -8.47 -20.19
N LEU A 53 -7.78 -8.31 -21.50
CA LEU A 53 -8.49 -9.01 -22.56
C LEU A 53 -7.53 -9.15 -23.75
N THR A 54 -7.44 -10.36 -24.28
CA THR A 54 -6.91 -10.56 -25.64
C THR A 54 -7.73 -9.75 -26.63
N ARG A 55 -7.16 -9.46 -27.81
CA ARG A 55 -7.86 -8.73 -28.87
C ARG A 55 -9.22 -9.38 -29.20
N GLU A 56 -9.28 -10.70 -29.22
CA GLU A 56 -10.49 -11.49 -29.48
C GLU A 56 -11.53 -11.35 -28.35
N GLU A 57 -11.09 -11.27 -27.09
CA GLU A 57 -11.96 -11.03 -25.94
C GLU A 57 -12.49 -9.59 -25.90
N ALA A 58 -11.66 -8.60 -26.24
CA ALA A 58 -12.09 -7.21 -26.37
C ALA A 58 -13.13 -7.03 -27.50
N ILE A 59 -12.91 -7.68 -28.65
CA ILE A 59 -13.87 -7.68 -29.76
C ILE A 59 -15.19 -8.35 -29.37
N ARG A 60 -15.15 -9.45 -28.59
CA ARG A 60 -16.38 -10.10 -28.09
C ARG A 60 -17.13 -9.20 -27.12
N PHE A 61 -16.43 -8.58 -26.17
CA PHE A 61 -17.03 -7.66 -25.20
C PHE A 61 -17.76 -6.50 -25.89
N LEU A 62 -17.11 -5.84 -26.87
CA LEU A 62 -17.67 -4.75 -27.65
C LEU A 62 -18.88 -5.14 -28.51
N ARG A 63 -19.04 -6.43 -28.85
CA ARG A 63 -20.19 -6.94 -29.61
C ARG A 63 -21.34 -7.40 -28.73
N SER A 64 -21.10 -7.60 -27.43
CA SER A 64 -22.09 -8.02 -26.44
C SER A 64 -22.65 -6.88 -25.57
N ALA A 65 -22.06 -5.68 -25.66
CA ALA A 65 -22.54 -4.45 -25.04
C ALA A 65 -23.40 -3.65 -26.04
#